data_AF-A0A6B9YCZ5-F1
#
_entry.id   AF-A0A6B9YCZ5-F1
#
_cell.length_a   1.000
_cell.length_b   1.000
_cell.length_c   1.000
_cell.angle_alpha   90.00
_cell.angle_beta   90.00
_cell.angle_gamma   90.00
#
_symmetry.space_group_name_H-M   'P 1'
#
loop_
_entity.id
_entity.type
_entity.pdbx_description
1 polymer ?
#
loop_
_entity_poly.entity_id
_entity_poly.type
_entity_poly.pdbx_seq_one_letter_code
_entity_poly.pdbx_strand_id
1 'polypeptide(L)'
;MSIMIIALITLGAVSLVLFILSFFTKDKIKDLEDQIEDISITSLQESYRLKNKIKVLEEELLTDSAFTENTDIYSPSFDGEDQPAVYQQIQKLYDVGFSIDQIAKSTDLNIHDVRAIIHQLYPVEMGQQEGEA
;
A
#
# COMPACT_ATOMS: atom_id res chain seq x y z
N MET A 1 26.06 25.30 66.54
CA MET A 1 26.71 26.22 65.57
C MET A 1 27.19 25.47 64.32
N SER A 2 27.92 24.36 64.48
CA SER A 2 28.47 23.58 63.36
C SER A 2 27.41 22.98 62.41
N ILE A 3 26.25 22.55 62.92
CA ILE A 3 25.16 22.00 62.09
C ILE A 3 24.62 23.02 61.07
N MET A 4 24.47 24.29 61.47
CA MET A 4 23.98 25.35 60.57
C MET A 4 24.97 25.65 59.45
N ILE A 5 26.28 25.61 59.77
CA ILE A 5 27.34 25.85 58.78
C ILE A 5 27.36 24.73 57.74
N ILE A 6 27.22 23.47 58.18
CA ILE A 6 27.16 22.32 57.26
C ILE A 6 25.93 22.44 56.35
N ALA A 7 24.76 22.78 56.90
CA ALA A 7 23.53 22.95 56.12
C ALA A 7 23.69 24.03 55.01
N LEU A 8 24.30 25.17 55.35
CA LEU A 8 24.57 26.25 54.38
C LEU A 8 25.53 25.82 53.28
N ILE A 9 26.61 25.09 53.63
CA ILE A 9 27.57 24.58 52.65
C ILE A 9 26.91 23.56 51.72
N THR A 10 26.11 22.63 52.27
CA THR A 10 25.40 21.63 51.46
C THR A 10 24.38 22.28 50.52
N LEU A 11 23.67 23.30 50.98
CA LEU A 11 22.70 24.01 50.15
C LEU A 11 23.38 24.80 49.04
N GLY A 12 24.52 25.43 49.34
CA GLY A 12 25.36 26.09 48.34
C GLY A 12 25.91 25.12 47.31
N ALA A 13 26.38 23.94 47.73
CA ALA A 13 26.85 22.89 46.83
C ALA A 13 25.74 22.37 45.92
N VAL A 14 24.55 22.08 46.47
CA VAL A 14 23.39 21.64 45.68
C VAL A 14 22.95 22.73 44.71
N SER A 15 22.93 23.99 45.13
CA SER A 15 22.62 25.13 44.26
C SER A 15 23.61 25.25 43.12
N LEU A 16 24.91 25.10 43.38
CA LEU A 16 25.95 25.14 42.34
C LEU A 16 25.79 23.99 41.33
N VAL A 17 25.50 22.78 41.82
CA VAL A 17 25.25 21.61 40.96
C VAL A 17 24.00 21.83 40.10
N LEU A 18 22.89 22.30 40.69
CA LEU A 18 21.66 22.62 39.95
C LEU A 18 21.87 23.74 38.94
N PHE A 19 22.71 24.73 39.27
CA PHE A 19 23.05 25.82 38.36
C PHE A 19 23.78 25.29 37.11
N ILE A 20 24.76 24.41 37.30
CA ILE A 20 25.49 23.78 36.19
C ILE A 20 24.54 22.92 35.35
N LEU A 21 23.67 22.11 35.99
CA LEU A 21 22.68 21.29 35.28
C LEU A 21 21.65 22.13 34.51
N SER A 22 21.30 23.33 35.00
CA SER A 22 20.34 24.21 34.34
C SER A 22 20.76 24.62 32.92
N PHE A 23 22.06 24.78 32.69
CA PHE A 23 22.58 25.05 31.34
C PHE A 23 22.37 23.86 30.41
N PHE A 24 22.61 22.63 30.88
CA PHE A 24 22.49 21.42 30.06
C PHE A 24 21.03 21.07 29.71
N THR A 25 20.08 21.36 30.60
CA THR A 25 18.67 21.00 30.38
C THR A 25 17.97 21.93 29.38
N LYS A 26 18.26 23.23 29.42
CA LYS A 26 17.59 24.21 28.55
C LYS A 26 17.84 23.96 27.07
N ASP A 27 19.10 23.68 26.71
CA ASP A 27 19.48 23.45 25.31
C ASP A 27 18.84 22.17 24.76
N LYS A 28 18.85 21.09 25.54
CA LYS A 28 18.28 19.78 25.13
C LYS A 28 16.76 19.80 24.96
N ILE A 29 16.04 20.51 25.83
CA ILE A 29 14.58 20.62 25.73
C ILE A 29 14.20 21.41 24.48
N LYS A 30 14.92 22.49 24.19
CA LYS A 30 14.69 23.31 23.00
C LYS A 30 14.96 22.54 21.70
N ASP A 31 16.10 21.86 21.62
CA ASP A 31 16.42 21.03 20.44
C ASP A 31 15.38 19.93 20.20
N LEU A 32 14.79 19.39 21.27
CA LEU A 32 13.76 18.36 21.16
C LEU A 32 12.41 18.93 20.69
N GLU A 33 12.05 20.13 21.15
CA GLU A 33 10.87 20.86 20.69
C GLU A 33 10.95 21.15 19.19
N ASP A 34 12.08 21.69 18.73
CA ASP A 34 12.34 22.01 17.32
C ASP A 34 12.24 20.75 16.43
N GLN A 35 12.84 19.63 16.86
CA GLN A 35 12.73 18.35 16.13
C GLN A 35 11.31 17.81 16.05
N ILE A 36 10.51 17.94 17.11
CA ILE A 36 9.11 17.51 17.11
C ILE A 36 8.29 18.38 16.18
N GLU A 37 8.53 19.69 16.15
CA GLU A 37 7.87 20.62 15.23
C GLU A 37 8.17 20.25 13.77
N ASP A 38 9.44 20.05 13.43
CA ASP A 38 9.87 19.68 12.07
C ASP A 38 9.25 18.35 11.62
N ILE A 39 9.23 17.34 12.49
CA ILE A 39 8.59 16.04 12.21
C ILE A 39 7.09 16.22 12.02
N SER A 40 6.43 17.01 12.86
CA SER A 40 4.99 17.23 12.81
C SER A 40 4.57 17.93 11.52
N ILE A 41 5.28 19.00 11.15
CA ILE A 41 5.05 19.75 9.91
C ILE A 41 5.27 18.84 8.69
N THR A 42 6.37 18.10 8.68
CA THR A 42 6.70 17.19 7.57
C THR A 42 5.65 16.10 7.41
N SER A 43 5.27 15.43 8.50
CA SER A 43 4.26 14.37 8.48
C SER A 43 2.90 14.87 7.99
N LEU A 44 2.50 16.08 8.40
CA LEU A 44 1.27 16.71 7.93
C LEU A 44 1.33 16.94 6.42
N GLN A 45 2.41 17.54 5.92
CA GLN A 45 2.60 17.80 4.48
C GLN A 45 2.60 16.51 3.66
N GLU A 46 3.27 15.46 4.14
CA GLU A 46 3.30 14.14 3.50
C GLU A 46 1.90 13.52 3.44
N SER A 47 1.14 13.58 4.54
CA SER A 47 -0.24 13.10 4.58
C SER A 47 -1.15 13.83 3.59
N TYR A 48 -1.04 15.17 3.50
CA TYR A 48 -1.77 15.96 2.50
C TYR A 48 -1.40 15.57 1.07
N ARG A 49 -0.10 15.40 0.78
CA ARG A 49 0.37 14.97 -0.54
C ARG A 49 -0.15 13.57 -0.89
N LEU A 50 -0.14 12.64 0.06
CA LEU A 50 -0.66 11.29 -0.13
C LEU A 50 -2.17 11.30 -0.40
N LYS A 51 -2.94 12.07 0.38
CA LYS A 51 -4.38 12.26 0.18
C LYS A 51 -4.69 12.80 -1.22
N ASN A 52 -3.92 13.77 -1.71
CA ASN A 52 -4.10 14.32 -3.06
C ASN A 52 -3.78 13.30 -4.14
N LYS A 53 -2.70 12.51 -3.98
CA LYS A 53 -2.38 11.43 -4.93
C LYS A 53 -3.50 10.40 -5.00
N ILE A 54 -4.01 9.96 -3.84
CA ILE A 54 -5.15 9.03 -3.78
C ILE A 54 -6.38 9.64 -4.44
N LYS A 55 -6.70 10.90 -4.15
CA LYS A 55 -7.86 11.59 -4.76
C LYS A 55 -7.77 11.63 -6.28
N VAL A 56 -6.59 11.93 -6.85
CA VAL A 56 -6.39 11.93 -8.30
C VAL A 56 -6.59 10.53 -8.87
N LEU A 57 -6.04 9.50 -8.22
CA LEU A 57 -6.24 8.10 -8.64
C LEU A 57 -7.71 7.68 -8.56
N GLU A 58 -8.45 8.13 -7.54
CA GLU A 58 -9.90 7.89 -7.44
C GLU A 58 -10.65 8.59 -8.58
N GLU A 59 -10.29 9.83 -8.93
CA GLU A 59 -10.91 10.57 -10.04
C GLU A 59 -10.62 9.92 -11.41
N GLU A 60 -9.40 9.45 -11.63
CA GLU A 60 -9.02 8.68 -12.83
C GLU A 60 -9.83 7.39 -12.93
N LEU A 61 -9.88 6.59 -11.86
CA LEU A 61 -10.63 5.33 -11.81
C LEU A 61 -12.16 5.53 -11.96
N LEU A 62 -12.71 6.60 -11.38
CA LEU A 62 -14.12 6.96 -11.51
C LEU A 62 -14.47 7.43 -12.93
N THR A 63 -13.53 8.04 -13.63
CA THR A 63 -13.72 8.47 -15.02
C THR A 63 -13.64 7.27 -15.98
N ASP A 64 -12.74 6.32 -15.74
CA ASP A 64 -12.66 5.08 -16.53
C ASP A 64 -13.91 4.21 -16.38
N SER A 65 -14.53 4.19 -15.19
CA SER A 65 -15.79 3.47 -14.97
C SER A 65 -17.02 4.20 -15.53
N ALA A 66 -16.99 5.52 -15.68
CA ALA A 66 -18.05 6.30 -16.34
C ALA A 66 -18.06 6.14 -17.88
N PHE A 67 -17.04 5.50 -18.47
CA PHE A 67 -17.04 5.14 -19.89
C PHE A 67 -17.79 3.83 -20.21
N THR A 68 -18.35 3.16 -19.20
CA THR A 68 -19.13 1.91 -19.35
C THR A 68 -20.60 2.11 -18.97
N GLU A 69 -21.28 3.09 -19.55
CA GLU A 69 -22.73 3.15 -19.48
C GLU A 69 -23.34 3.65 -20.80
N ASN A 70 -22.98 3.02 -21.92
CA ASN A 70 -23.73 3.04 -23.18
C ASN A 70 -23.19 1.96 -24.11
N THR A 71 -23.63 0.71 -23.94
CA THR A 71 -23.61 -0.24 -25.06
C THR A 71 -24.82 -1.15 -24.97
N ASP A 72 -25.90 -0.65 -25.56
CA ASP A 72 -26.65 -1.43 -26.54
C ASP A 72 -25.69 -2.29 -27.37
N ILE A 73 -25.91 -3.61 -27.33
CA ILE A 73 -25.57 -4.63 -28.34
C ILE A 73 -24.42 -4.25 -29.28
N TYR A 74 -23.17 -4.47 -28.87
CA TYR A 74 -22.06 -4.74 -29.81
C TYR A 74 -21.04 -5.66 -29.13
N SER A 75 -20.76 -6.81 -29.74
CA SER A 75 -19.65 -7.70 -29.39
C SER A 75 -18.34 -6.91 -29.35
N PRO A 76 -17.53 -6.98 -28.28
CA PRO A 76 -16.23 -6.36 -28.28
C PRO A 76 -15.19 -7.36 -28.80
N SER A 77 -14.50 -6.93 -29.86
CA SER A 77 -13.20 -7.43 -30.26
C SER A 77 -12.24 -7.37 -29.08
N PHE A 78 -11.47 -8.44 -28.88
CA PHE A 78 -10.46 -8.57 -27.85
C PHE A 78 -9.20 -7.81 -28.28
N ASP A 79 -9.17 -6.50 -28.07
CA ASP A 79 -7.95 -5.69 -28.16
C ASP A 79 -7.45 -5.43 -26.73
N GLY A 80 -6.24 -5.94 -26.46
CA GLY A 80 -5.65 -5.94 -25.14
C GLY A 80 -4.99 -4.62 -24.79
N GLU A 81 -5.37 -4.06 -23.64
CA GLU A 81 -4.48 -3.20 -22.85
C GLU A 81 -4.75 -3.25 -21.33
N ASP A 82 -5.93 -3.69 -20.86
CA ASP A 82 -6.26 -3.75 -19.42
C ASP A 82 -6.72 -5.14 -18.95
N GLN A 83 -5.88 -6.15 -19.12
CA GLN A 83 -6.16 -7.47 -18.54
C GLN A 83 -5.60 -7.55 -17.10
N PRO A 84 -6.42 -7.96 -16.10
CA PRO A 84 -5.92 -8.23 -14.76
C PRO A 84 -4.74 -9.21 -14.82
N ALA A 85 -3.73 -9.04 -13.97
CA ALA A 85 -2.50 -9.85 -13.98
C ALA A 85 -2.78 -11.38 -13.99
N VAL A 86 -3.90 -11.78 -13.41
CA VAL A 86 -4.43 -13.16 -13.41
C VAL A 86 -4.73 -13.68 -14.81
N TYR A 87 -5.33 -12.87 -15.69
CA TYR A 87 -5.63 -13.26 -17.08
C TYR A 87 -4.35 -13.48 -17.87
N GLN A 88 -3.36 -12.60 -17.71
CA GLN A 88 -2.05 -12.75 -18.36
C GLN A 88 -1.31 -14.00 -17.88
N GLN A 89 -1.47 -14.36 -16.61
CA GLN A 89 -0.88 -15.58 -16.04
C GLN A 89 -1.56 -16.84 -16.59
N ILE A 90 -2.89 -16.86 -16.64
CA ILE A 90 -3.66 -17.97 -17.22
C ILE A 90 -3.33 -18.14 -18.70
N GLN A 91 -3.26 -17.03 -19.45
CA GLN A 91 -2.89 -17.02 -20.86
C GLN A 91 -1.51 -17.68 -21.09
N LYS A 92 -0.47 -17.23 -20.37
CA LYS A 92 0.88 -17.79 -20.50
C LYS A 92 0.95 -19.27 -20.17
N LEU A 93 0.26 -19.71 -19.12
CA LEU A 93 0.26 -21.13 -18.73
C LEU A 93 -0.50 -21.99 -19.77
N TYR A 94 -1.58 -21.46 -20.32
CA TYR A 94 -2.34 -22.14 -21.38
C TYR A 94 -1.55 -22.21 -22.68
N ASP A 95 -0.88 -21.13 -23.09
CA ASP A 95 0.01 -21.08 -24.27
C ASP A 95 1.18 -22.08 -24.16
N VAL A 96 1.66 -22.35 -22.95
CA VAL A 96 2.72 -23.33 -22.68
C VAL A 96 2.20 -24.78 -22.67
N GLY A 97 0.87 -24.98 -22.72
CA GLY A 97 0.23 -26.29 -22.83
C GLY A 97 -0.12 -26.95 -21.49
N PHE A 98 -0.22 -26.19 -20.40
CA PHE A 98 -0.70 -26.71 -19.11
C PHE A 98 -2.19 -27.01 -19.15
N SER A 99 -2.64 -28.06 -18.45
CA SER A 99 -4.06 -28.41 -18.38
C SER A 99 -4.83 -27.46 -17.46
N ILE A 100 -6.14 -27.34 -17.67
CA ILE A 100 -7.04 -26.50 -16.86
C ILE A 100 -6.88 -26.78 -15.35
N ASP A 101 -6.74 -28.05 -14.96
CA ASP A 101 -6.54 -28.47 -13.56
C ASP A 101 -5.19 -28.03 -12.99
N GLN A 102 -4.15 -28.00 -13.81
CA GLN A 102 -2.81 -27.54 -13.39
C GLN A 102 -2.76 -26.02 -13.26
N ILE A 103 -3.45 -25.31 -14.16
CA ILE A 103 -3.58 -23.85 -14.10
C ILE A 103 -4.34 -23.46 -12.83
N ALA A 104 -5.48 -24.09 -12.55
CA ALA A 104 -6.27 -23.86 -11.34
C ALA A 104 -5.45 -24.01 -10.05
N LYS A 105 -4.64 -25.07 -9.94
CA LYS A 105 -3.73 -25.29 -8.80
C LYS A 105 -2.61 -24.26 -8.70
N SER A 106 -2.16 -23.71 -9.83
CA SER A 106 -1.03 -22.77 -9.89
C SER A 106 -1.46 -21.32 -9.69
N THR A 107 -2.72 -20.99 -9.98
CA THR A 107 -3.29 -19.64 -9.85
C THR A 107 -4.19 -19.48 -8.62
N ASP A 108 -4.32 -20.52 -7.78
CA ASP A 108 -5.23 -20.55 -6.62
C ASP A 108 -6.70 -20.21 -7.00
N LEU A 109 -7.13 -20.67 -8.18
CA LEU A 109 -8.46 -20.44 -8.71
C LEU A 109 -9.22 -21.75 -8.87
N ASN A 110 -10.55 -21.66 -8.90
CA ASN A 110 -11.39 -22.82 -9.18
C ASN A 110 -11.28 -23.23 -10.67
N ILE A 111 -11.42 -24.53 -10.93
CA ILE A 111 -11.39 -25.10 -12.29
C ILE A 111 -12.45 -24.43 -13.19
N HIS A 112 -13.61 -24.09 -12.61
CA HIS A 112 -14.69 -23.41 -13.32
C HIS A 112 -14.31 -21.99 -13.75
N ASP A 113 -13.60 -21.24 -12.90
CA ASP A 113 -13.19 -19.87 -13.18
C ASP A 113 -12.11 -19.82 -14.26
N VAL A 114 -11.13 -20.74 -14.17
CA VAL A 114 -10.08 -20.89 -15.19
C VAL A 114 -10.68 -21.27 -16.54
N ARG A 115 -11.68 -22.16 -16.57
CA ARG A 115 -12.39 -22.55 -17.79
C ARG A 115 -13.13 -21.37 -18.43
N ALA A 116 -13.82 -20.56 -17.62
CA ALA A 116 -14.53 -19.38 -18.12
C ALA A 116 -13.56 -18.35 -18.72
N ILE A 117 -12.43 -18.11 -18.05
CA ILE A 117 -11.39 -17.20 -18.51
C ILE A 117 -10.77 -17.69 -19.82
N ILE A 118 -10.39 -18.96 -19.93
CA ILE A 118 -9.80 -19.50 -21.17
C ILE A 118 -10.81 -19.47 -22.31
N HIS A 119 -12.08 -19.76 -22.05
CA HIS A 119 -13.14 -19.67 -23.07
C HIS A 119 -13.34 -18.24 -23.58
N GLN A 120 -13.15 -17.24 -22.71
CA GLN A 120 -13.16 -15.83 -23.07
C GLN A 120 -11.91 -15.41 -23.87
N LEU A 121 -10.73 -15.97 -23.55
CA LEU A 121 -9.44 -15.67 -24.21
C LEU A 121 -9.30 -16.36 -25.59
N TYR A 122 -9.77 -17.60 -25.72
CA TYR A 122 -9.69 -18.42 -26.92
C TYR A 122 -11.11 -18.90 -27.28
N PRO A 123 -11.96 -18.02 -27.84
CA PRO A 123 -13.35 -18.35 -28.16
C PRO A 123 -13.51 -19.39 -29.31
N VAL A 124 -12.41 -19.92 -29.84
CA VAL A 124 -12.40 -20.85 -30.98
C VAL A 124 -11.77 -22.19 -30.54
N GLU A 125 -12.59 -23.24 -30.65
CA GLU A 125 -12.29 -24.68 -30.43
C GLU A 125 -12.38 -25.25 -29.00
N MET A 126 -13.55 -25.15 -28.36
CA MET A 126 -14.03 -26.23 -27.46
C MET A 126 -14.95 -27.17 -28.24
N GLY A 127 -14.44 -27.66 -29.37
CA GLY A 127 -15.02 -28.77 -30.12
C GLY A 127 -14.33 -30.06 -29.71
N GLN A 128 -15.09 -30.92 -29.03
CA GLN A 128 -14.81 -32.35 -28.79
C GLN A 128 -13.76 -32.68 -27.72
N GLN A 129 -14.24 -32.97 -26.51
CA GLN A 129 -14.15 -34.30 -25.90
C GLN A 129 -14.80 -34.29 -24.52
N GLU A 130 -16.14 -34.37 -24.49
CA GLU A 130 -16.86 -35.14 -23.45
C GLU A 130 -18.04 -35.83 -24.15
N GLY A 131 -17.74 -37.05 -24.60
CA GLY A 131 -18.65 -37.95 -25.31
C GLY A 131 -17.96 -39.30 -25.46
N GLU A 132 -18.21 -40.16 -24.47
CA GLU A 132 -18.11 -41.63 -24.51
C GLU A 132 -16.72 -42.28 -24.36
N ALA A 133 -16.40 -42.67 -23.13
CA ALA A 133 -16.28 -44.09 -22.74
C ALA A 133 -16.50 -44.27 -21.23
#